data_AF-A0A931SHE2-F1
#
_entry.id   AF-A0A931SHE2-F1
#
_cell.length_a   1.000
_cell.length_b   1.000
_cell.length_c   1.000
_cell.angle_alpha   90.00
_cell.angle_beta   90.00
_cell.angle_gamma   90.00
#
_symmetry.space_group_name_H-M   'P 1'
#
loop_
_entity.id
_entity.type
_entity.pdbx_description
1 polymer ?
#
loop_
_entity_poly.entity_id
_entity_poly.type
_entity_poly.pdbx_seq_one_letter_code
_entity_poly.pdbx_strand_id
1 'polypeptide(L)'
;MRFRFQAVLCLAWLAVTTDGFAQTSNSLATAREYEITGFVGTTGGLGSADGIRSAARFYAPAGVWGDSGNLYIADGGNHAIRKIVLATGQVSTLAGAPGPAGSVDATGVVARFGVVEGLWSDGTFLFVADLGNRTIRKVEIATGIVTTLAGSPG
;
A
#
# COMPACT_ATOMS: atom_id res chain seq x y z
N MET A 1 0.32 29.11 -26.67
CA MET A 1 -0.66 29.87 -25.85
C MET A 1 -0.04 30.09 -24.48
N ARG A 2 0.28 31.34 -24.14
CA ARG A 2 0.94 31.77 -22.90
C ARG A 2 0.04 32.86 -22.31
N PHE A 3 -0.39 32.71 -21.06
CA PHE A 3 -1.03 33.82 -20.35
C PHE A 3 -0.12 34.28 -19.21
N ARG A 4 0.40 35.49 -19.38
CA ARG A 4 0.94 36.36 -18.33
C ARG A 4 -0.24 37.13 -17.74
N PHE A 5 -0.29 37.27 -16.42
CA PHE A 5 -1.01 38.37 -15.79
C PHE A 5 -0.04 39.11 -14.86
N GLN A 6 0.11 40.41 -15.12
CA GLN A 6 0.77 41.38 -14.26
C GLN A 6 -0.31 42.34 -13.71
N ALA A 7 0.08 43.03 -12.63
CA ALA A 7 -0.54 44.19 -11.99
C ALA A 7 -1.50 43.82 -10.82
N VAL A 8 -1.63 44.57 -9.72
CA VAL A 8 -1.45 46.02 -9.46
C VAL A 8 -1.11 46.21 -7.96
N LEU A 9 -0.32 47.24 -7.61
CA LEU A 9 -0.13 47.72 -6.23
C LEU A 9 -1.45 48.26 -5.65
N CYS A 10 -1.79 47.90 -4.39
CA CYS A 10 -2.75 48.68 -3.59
C CYS A 10 -2.20 48.83 -2.16
N LEU A 11 -1.94 50.09 -1.78
CA LEU A 11 -1.57 50.52 -0.43
C LEU A 11 -2.80 51.16 0.20
N ALA A 12 -3.32 50.60 1.30
CA ALA A 12 -4.09 51.33 2.30
C ALA A 12 -4.13 50.53 3.62
N TRP A 13 -3.60 51.15 4.67
CA TRP A 13 -3.74 50.77 6.06
C TRP A 13 -5.17 51.02 6.55
N LEU A 14 -5.80 50.05 7.23
CA LEU A 14 -6.72 50.32 8.33
C LEU A 14 -6.77 49.12 9.28
N ALA A 15 -6.49 49.39 10.55
CA ALA A 15 -6.43 48.40 11.63
C ALA A 15 -7.81 47.90 12.05
N VAL A 16 -7.91 46.61 12.34
CA VAL A 16 -8.87 46.07 13.30
C VAL A 16 -8.05 45.38 14.39
N THR A 17 -8.03 46.00 15.57
CA THR A 17 -7.75 45.36 16.87
C THR A 17 -8.98 44.52 17.22
N THR A 18 -8.87 43.28 17.68
CA THR A 18 -8.53 42.96 19.07
C THR A 18 -7.79 41.62 19.16
N ASP A 19 -6.87 41.57 20.13
CA ASP A 19 -6.35 40.36 20.76
C ASP A 19 -5.26 39.57 20.00
N GLY A 20 -4.11 40.24 19.89
CA GLY A 20 -2.81 39.70 20.30
C GLY A 20 -2.41 38.31 19.80
N PHE A 21 -1.73 38.26 18.66
CA PHE A 21 -0.48 37.48 18.51
C PHE A 21 0.39 38.20 17.48
N ALA A 22 1.35 38.99 17.98
CA ALA A 22 2.45 39.49 17.17
C ALA A 22 3.33 38.30 16.81
N GLN A 23 3.23 37.81 15.57
CA GLN A 23 4.26 36.94 14.99
C GLN A 23 5.34 37.83 14.38
N THR A 24 6.25 38.34 15.21
CA THR A 24 7.59 38.72 14.78
C THR A 24 8.47 37.47 14.82
N SER A 25 8.42 36.66 13.76
CA SER A 25 9.61 35.94 13.35
C SER A 25 9.51 35.64 11.87
N ASN A 26 10.40 36.28 11.12
CA ASN A 26 10.69 35.93 9.75
C ASN A 26 11.39 34.56 9.79
N SER A 27 10.59 33.51 9.90
CA SER A 27 11.02 32.11 9.86
C SER A 27 10.27 31.46 8.71
N LEU A 28 10.80 31.68 7.51
CA LEU A 28 10.46 30.87 6.33
C LEU A 28 10.97 29.44 6.57
N ALA A 29 10.30 28.69 7.44
CA ALA A 29 10.43 27.24 7.49
C ALA A 29 9.75 26.74 6.22
N THR A 30 10.58 26.25 5.31
CA THR A 30 10.24 25.87 3.93
C THR A 30 9.02 24.96 3.92
N ALA A 31 7.86 25.45 3.48
CA ALA A 31 6.75 24.57 3.12
C ALA A 31 7.24 23.70 1.94
N ARG A 32 7.61 22.45 2.23
CA ARG A 32 7.98 21.46 1.22
C ARG A 32 6.66 20.99 0.60
N GLU A 33 6.40 21.39 -0.64
CA GLU A 33 5.36 20.78 -1.44
C GLU A 33 5.71 19.31 -1.65
N TYR A 34 4.82 18.40 -1.26
CA TYR A 34 5.00 16.96 -1.44
C TYR A 34 4.13 16.52 -2.62
N GLU A 35 4.76 16.11 -3.71
CA GLU A 35 4.02 15.57 -4.86
C GLU A 35 3.63 14.12 -4.56
N ILE A 36 2.33 13.83 -4.51
CA ILE A 36 1.84 12.46 -4.40
C ILE A 36 1.86 11.84 -5.79
N THR A 37 2.89 11.04 -6.06
CA THR A 37 3.01 10.28 -7.32
C THR A 37 2.72 8.80 -7.09
N GLY A 38 1.98 8.17 -8.01
CA GLY A 38 1.75 6.72 -7.97
C GLY A 38 3.02 5.92 -8.23
N PHE A 39 3.28 4.90 -7.39
CA PHE A 39 4.48 4.06 -7.50
C PHE A 39 4.27 2.81 -8.37
N VAL A 40 3.22 2.03 -8.08
CA VAL A 40 2.83 0.82 -8.83
C VAL A 40 1.30 0.74 -8.96
N GLY A 41 0.81 -0.03 -9.93
CA GLY A 41 -0.61 -0.14 -10.24
C GLY A 41 -1.15 1.02 -11.08
N THR A 42 -2.42 0.94 -11.46
CA THR A 42 -3.15 1.99 -12.17
C THR A 42 -4.59 2.06 -11.67
N THR A 43 -5.22 3.22 -11.83
CA THR A 43 -6.64 3.43 -11.55
C THR A 43 -7.56 2.81 -12.62
N GLY A 44 -7.00 2.38 -13.76
CA GLY A 44 -7.72 1.84 -14.92
C GLY A 44 -8.36 0.45 -14.76
N GLY A 45 -8.67 0.02 -13.53
CA GLY A 45 -9.44 -1.19 -13.26
C GLY A 45 -8.81 -2.13 -12.23
N LEU A 46 -9.66 -2.82 -11.47
CA LEU A 46 -9.30 -3.88 -10.55
C LEU A 46 -8.82 -5.15 -11.30
N GLY A 47 -7.95 -5.94 -10.68
CA GLY A 47 -7.46 -7.20 -11.25
C GLY A 47 -6.26 -7.76 -10.50
N SER A 48 -5.67 -8.83 -11.01
CA SER A 48 -4.61 -9.60 -10.33
C SER A 48 -3.29 -9.70 -11.13
N ALA A 49 -3.18 -8.98 -12.25
CA ALA A 49 -2.00 -9.06 -13.11
C ALA A 49 -0.72 -8.70 -12.34
N ASP A 50 0.27 -9.58 -12.43
CA ASP A 50 1.67 -9.27 -12.10
C ASP A 50 2.27 -8.39 -13.20
N GLY A 51 3.36 -7.68 -12.88
CA GLY A 51 4.01 -6.80 -13.84
C GLY A 51 4.81 -5.68 -13.19
N ILE A 52 5.42 -4.84 -14.02
CA ILE A 52 6.24 -3.71 -13.55
C ILE A 52 5.40 -2.43 -13.53
N ARG A 53 5.44 -1.70 -12.41
CA ARG A 53 4.81 -0.38 -12.26
C ARG A 53 3.32 -0.41 -12.61
N SER A 54 2.91 0.38 -13.60
CA SER A 54 1.52 0.54 -14.02
C SER A 54 0.96 -0.67 -14.78
N ALA A 55 1.77 -1.68 -15.09
CA ALA A 55 1.29 -2.94 -15.67
C ALA A 55 0.64 -3.86 -14.62
N ALA A 56 1.04 -3.75 -13.35
CA ALA A 56 0.46 -4.54 -12.28
C ALA A 56 -0.99 -4.10 -11.97
N ARG A 57 -1.80 -5.01 -11.44
CA ARG A 57 -3.16 -4.75 -10.98
C ARG A 57 -3.37 -5.33 -9.58
N PHE A 58 -4.24 -4.70 -8.82
CA PHE A 58 -4.68 -5.13 -7.49
C PHE A 58 -6.21 -5.10 -7.43
N TYR A 59 -6.79 -5.83 -6.48
CA TYR A 59 -8.21 -5.79 -6.19
C TYR A 59 -8.43 -5.75 -4.67
N ALA A 60 -8.87 -4.58 -4.19
CA ALA A 60 -9.07 -4.30 -2.77
C ALA A 60 -7.82 -4.62 -1.90
N PRO A 61 -6.66 -4.00 -2.18
CA PRO A 61 -5.51 -4.14 -1.28
C PRO A 61 -5.86 -3.56 0.10
N ALA A 62 -5.65 -4.34 1.15
CA ALA A 62 -6.17 -4.06 2.49
C ALA A 62 -5.08 -3.89 3.56
N GLY A 63 -3.85 -4.35 3.28
CA GLY A 63 -2.72 -4.17 4.18
C GLY A 63 -1.39 -4.18 3.46
N VAL A 64 -0.40 -3.59 4.12
CA VAL A 64 0.96 -3.46 3.62
C VAL A 64 1.96 -3.64 4.75
N TRP A 65 3.06 -4.34 4.44
CA TRP A 65 4.25 -4.38 5.27
C TRP A 65 5.48 -4.25 4.39
N GLY A 66 6.55 -3.60 4.86
CA GLY A 66 7.74 -3.34 4.06
C GLY A 66 9.04 -3.65 4.79
N ASP A 67 10.03 -4.11 4.04
CA ASP A 67 11.43 -4.16 4.44
C ASP A 67 12.27 -3.18 3.61
N SER A 68 13.60 -3.24 3.72
CA SER A 68 14.51 -2.33 3.03
C SER A 68 14.47 -2.40 1.49
N GLY A 69 13.98 -3.50 0.92
CA GLY A 69 13.98 -3.72 -0.52
C GLY A 69 12.62 -4.07 -1.12
N ASN A 70 11.63 -4.43 -0.30
CA ASN A 70 10.36 -4.97 -0.76
C ASN A 70 9.18 -4.43 0.04
N LEU A 71 8.02 -4.36 -0.62
CA LEU A 71 6.72 -4.26 0.02
C LEU A 71 5.94 -5.56 -0.20
N TYR A 72 5.18 -5.95 0.80
CA TYR A 72 4.24 -7.05 0.76
C TYR A 72 2.85 -6.48 0.93
N ILE A 73 1.94 -6.83 0.04
CA ILE A 73 0.58 -6.32 -0.01
C ILE A 73 -0.38 -7.48 0.19
N ALA A 74 -1.32 -7.31 1.12
CA ALA A 74 -2.49 -8.15 1.21
C ALA A 74 -3.48 -7.67 0.15
N ASP A 75 -3.56 -8.39 -0.95
CA ASP A 75 -4.45 -8.09 -2.07
C ASP A 75 -5.77 -8.83 -1.86
N GLY A 76 -6.59 -8.27 -0.96
CA GLY A 76 -7.67 -8.97 -0.28
C GLY A 76 -8.74 -9.52 -1.21
N GLY A 77 -9.13 -8.76 -2.23
CA GLY A 77 -10.08 -9.20 -3.26
C GLY A 77 -9.53 -10.24 -4.22
N ASN A 78 -8.21 -10.38 -4.31
CA ASN A 78 -7.55 -11.42 -5.09
C ASN A 78 -7.11 -12.63 -4.25
N HIS A 79 -7.38 -12.64 -2.94
CA HIS A 79 -6.98 -13.72 -2.04
C HIS A 79 -5.48 -14.05 -2.11
N ALA A 80 -4.65 -13.02 -2.25
CA ALA A 80 -3.23 -13.18 -2.55
C ALA A 80 -2.34 -12.22 -1.76
N ILE A 81 -1.13 -12.68 -1.47
CA ILE A 81 -0.03 -11.87 -0.99
C ILE A 81 0.84 -11.48 -2.19
N ARG A 82 0.98 -10.18 -2.42
CA ARG A 82 1.77 -9.63 -3.53
C ARG A 82 3.08 -9.09 -2.99
N LYS A 83 4.17 -9.31 -3.69
CA LYS A 83 5.50 -8.76 -3.40
C LYS A 83 5.85 -7.71 -4.44
N ILE A 84 6.31 -6.55 -3.98
CA ILE A 84 6.76 -5.42 -4.80
C ILE A 84 8.23 -5.18 -4.50
N VAL A 85 9.09 -5.21 -5.52
CA VAL A 85 10.49 -4.79 -5.38
C VAL A 85 10.57 -3.26 -5.47
N LEU A 86 11.02 -2.60 -4.41
CA LEU A 86 11.02 -1.13 -4.28
C LEU A 86 11.92 -0.43 -5.31
N ALA A 87 13.04 -1.05 -5.69
CA ALA A 87 13.96 -0.46 -6.65
C ALA A 87 13.40 -0.40 -8.08
N THR A 88 12.57 -1.38 -8.46
CA THR A 88 12.12 -1.57 -9.86
C THR A 88 10.62 -1.32 -10.03
N GLY A 89 9.84 -1.43 -8.96
CA GLY A 89 8.38 -1.48 -8.99
C GLY A 89 7.85 -2.79 -9.58
N GLN A 90 8.64 -3.87 -9.61
CA GLN A 90 8.19 -5.18 -10.05
C GLN A 90 7.25 -5.79 -9.03
N VAL A 91 6.03 -6.12 -9.47
CA VAL A 91 5.00 -6.80 -8.67
C VAL A 91 4.95 -8.27 -9.09
N SER A 92 4.92 -9.16 -8.11
CA SER A 92 4.77 -10.60 -8.27
C SER A 92 3.84 -11.17 -7.21
N THR A 93 3.20 -12.29 -7.49
CA THR A 93 2.42 -13.02 -6.49
C THR A 93 3.33 -13.93 -5.67
N LEU A 94 3.43 -13.67 -4.35
CA LEU A 94 4.23 -14.49 -3.44
C LEU A 94 3.48 -15.77 -3.04
N ALA A 95 2.20 -15.63 -2.69
CA ALA A 95 1.36 -16.73 -2.26
C ALA A 95 -0.13 -16.42 -2.50
N GLY A 96 -0.94 -17.45 -2.68
CA GLY A 96 -2.35 -17.29 -3.02
C GLY A 96 -2.58 -17.10 -4.51
N ALA A 97 -3.84 -17.11 -4.92
CA ALA A 97 -4.21 -16.91 -6.31
C ALA A 97 -5.66 -16.41 -6.43
N PRO A 98 -5.95 -15.59 -7.45
CA PRO A 98 -7.30 -15.15 -7.74
C PRO A 98 -8.22 -16.35 -8.02
N GLY A 99 -9.52 -16.14 -7.82
CA GLY A 99 -10.54 -17.18 -7.95
C GLY A 99 -11.22 -17.47 -6.61
N PRO A 100 -11.73 -18.69 -6.39
CA PRO A 100 -12.45 -19.02 -5.17
C PRO A 100 -11.57 -18.87 -3.93
N ALA A 101 -12.15 -18.26 -2.89
CA ALA A 101 -11.63 -18.27 -1.53
C ALA A 101 -11.45 -19.72 -1.03
N GLY A 102 -10.47 -19.93 -0.15
CA GLY A 102 -10.22 -21.23 0.49
C GLY A 102 -9.10 -21.16 1.52
N SER A 103 -8.76 -22.26 2.18
CA SER A 103 -7.83 -22.29 3.32
C SER A 103 -6.66 -23.24 3.15
N VAL A 104 -6.37 -23.66 1.92
CA VAL A 104 -5.32 -24.65 1.61
C VAL A 104 -3.94 -24.10 2.01
N ASP A 105 -3.27 -24.82 2.90
CA ASP A 105 -1.84 -24.68 3.16
C ASP A 105 -1.06 -25.35 2.03
N ALA A 106 -0.25 -24.56 1.31
CA ALA A 106 0.59 -25.02 0.21
C ALA A 106 1.66 -23.97 -0.11
N THR A 107 2.42 -24.19 -1.18
CA THR A 107 3.46 -23.25 -1.62
C THR A 107 2.94 -22.33 -2.73
N GLY A 108 3.24 -21.04 -2.63
CA GLY A 108 3.00 -20.06 -3.69
C GLY A 108 1.54 -19.98 -4.12
N VAL A 109 1.30 -20.03 -5.43
CA VAL A 109 -0.04 -19.89 -6.03
C VAL A 109 -0.98 -21.08 -5.80
N VAL A 110 -0.48 -22.18 -5.23
CA VAL A 110 -1.30 -23.33 -4.85
C VAL A 110 -2.02 -23.07 -3.52
N ALA A 111 -1.41 -22.26 -2.65
CA ALA A 111 -2.03 -21.88 -1.38
C ALA A 111 -3.34 -21.11 -1.63
N ARG A 112 -4.28 -21.23 -0.70
CA ARG A 112 -5.55 -20.49 -0.76
C ARG A 112 -5.78 -19.71 0.52
N PHE A 113 -6.34 -18.52 0.33
CA PHE A 113 -6.78 -17.63 1.38
C PHE A 113 -8.27 -17.29 1.22
N GLY A 114 -8.88 -16.88 2.32
CA GLY A 114 -10.28 -16.48 2.39
C GLY A 114 -10.45 -15.02 2.01
N VAL A 115 -9.94 -14.11 2.83
CA VAL A 115 -9.76 -12.67 2.53
C VAL A 115 -8.58 -12.23 3.38
N VAL A 116 -7.51 -11.74 2.75
CA VAL A 116 -6.32 -11.30 3.48
C VAL A 116 -6.36 -9.80 3.74
N GLU A 117 -6.05 -9.38 4.96
CA GLU A 117 -6.04 -7.97 5.34
C GLU A 117 -4.74 -7.55 6.02
N GLY A 118 -4.56 -7.93 7.29
CA GLY A 118 -3.40 -7.52 8.08
C GLY A 118 -2.13 -8.29 7.72
N LEU A 119 -1.01 -7.57 7.66
CA LEU A 119 0.33 -8.12 7.45
C LEU A 119 1.31 -7.64 8.53
N TRP A 120 2.15 -8.54 9.00
CA TRP A 120 3.34 -8.22 9.80
C TRP A 120 4.44 -9.24 9.53
N SER A 121 5.72 -8.89 9.67
CA SER A 121 6.82 -9.82 9.41
C SER A 121 7.95 -9.69 10.42
N ASP A 122 8.61 -10.82 10.69
CA ASP A 122 9.85 -10.93 11.47
C ASP A 122 11.11 -10.96 10.61
N GLY A 123 10.97 -10.79 9.29
CA GLY A 123 12.05 -10.85 8.29
C GLY A 123 12.27 -12.23 7.68
N THR A 124 11.81 -13.30 8.33
CA THR A 124 11.82 -14.67 7.78
C THR A 124 10.43 -15.05 7.28
N PHE A 125 9.42 -14.67 8.04
CA PHE A 125 8.04 -15.03 7.83
C PHE A 125 7.13 -13.80 7.83
N LEU A 126 6.17 -13.83 6.91
CA LEU A 126 5.06 -12.91 6.89
C LEU A 126 3.85 -13.56 7.57
N PHE A 127 3.36 -12.93 8.62
CA PHE A 127 2.15 -13.29 9.33
C PHE A 127 0.98 -12.55 8.69
N VAL A 128 -0.06 -13.31 8.38
CA VAL A 128 -1.20 -12.87 7.57
C VAL A 128 -2.48 -13.11 8.36
N ALA A 129 -3.27 -12.06 8.54
CA ALA A 129 -4.65 -12.19 8.99
C ALA A 129 -5.51 -12.62 7.80
N ASP A 130 -5.89 -13.91 7.78
CA ASP A 130 -6.77 -14.49 6.78
C ASP A 130 -8.21 -14.44 7.32
N LEU A 131 -8.80 -13.25 7.24
CA LEU A 131 -10.08 -12.87 7.83
C LEU A 131 -11.21 -13.79 7.38
N GLY A 132 -11.28 -14.08 6.07
CA GLY A 132 -12.31 -14.95 5.50
C GLY A 132 -12.29 -16.37 6.09
N ASN A 133 -11.11 -16.85 6.48
CA ASN A 133 -10.93 -18.16 7.10
C ASN A 133 -10.85 -18.12 8.62
N ARG A 134 -10.91 -16.94 9.26
CA ARG A 134 -10.76 -16.76 10.71
C ARG A 134 -9.47 -17.39 11.26
N THR A 135 -8.39 -17.29 10.49
CA THR A 135 -7.09 -17.88 10.85
C THR A 135 -5.96 -16.86 10.76
N ILE A 136 -4.89 -17.12 11.50
CA ILE A 136 -3.59 -16.48 11.28
C ILE A 136 -2.75 -17.46 10.49
N ARG A 137 -2.28 -17.02 9.32
CA ARG A 137 -1.44 -17.80 8.42
C ARG A 137 -0.01 -17.25 8.48
N LYS A 138 0.95 -18.13 8.24
CA LYS A 138 2.37 -17.81 8.20
C LYS A 138 2.92 -18.19 6.83
N VAL A 139 3.56 -17.23 6.16
CA VAL A 139 4.18 -17.40 4.84
C VAL A 139 5.69 -17.25 4.98
N GLU A 140 6.45 -18.25 4.57
CA GLU A 140 7.91 -18.12 4.47
C GLU A 140 8.29 -17.24 3.28
N ILE A 141 8.97 -16.13 3.53
CA ILE A 141 9.22 -15.10 2.51
C ILE A 141 10.13 -15.62 1.38
N ALA A 142 11.07 -16.51 1.71
CA ALA A 142 12.05 -17.03 0.75
C ALA A 142 11.44 -18.06 -0.21
N THR A 143 10.48 -18.86 0.26
CA THR A 143 9.96 -20.04 -0.47
C THR A 143 8.50 -19.89 -0.89
N GLY A 144 7.74 -19.01 -0.24
CA GLY A 144 6.29 -18.88 -0.42
C GLY A 144 5.49 -20.01 0.23
N ILE A 145 6.09 -20.81 1.12
CA ILE A 145 5.37 -21.86 1.86
C ILE A 145 4.38 -21.21 2.82
N VAL A 146 3.11 -21.61 2.74
CA VAL A 146 2.03 -21.16 3.62
C VAL A 146 1.65 -22.26 4.60
N THR A 147 1.56 -21.90 5.87
CA THR A 147 1.07 -22.76 6.96
C THR A 147 0.05 -22.02 7.82
N THR A 148 -0.93 -22.74 8.35
CA THR A 148 -1.84 -22.21 9.35
C THR A 148 -1.15 -22.19 10.70
N LEU A 149 -1.00 -21.00 11.28
CA LEU A 149 -0.37 -20.81 12.58
C LEU A 149 -1.39 -20.92 13.72
N ALA A 150 -2.58 -20.33 13.54
CA ALA A 150 -3.62 -20.32 14.56
C ALA A 150 -5.02 -20.21 13.95
N GLY A 151 -6.02 -20.70 14.69
CA GLY A 151 -7.41 -20.79 14.26
C GLY A 151 -7.73 -22.10 13.56
N SER A 152 -8.99 -22.25 13.13
CA SER A 152 -9.43 -23.40 12.34
C SER A 152 -10.34 -22.89 11.22
N PRO A 153 -9.99 -23.16 9.95
CA PRO A 153 -10.86 -22.81 8.84
C PRO A 153 -12.19 -23.57 8.97
N GLY A 154 -13.28 -22.89 8.62
CA GLY A 154 -14.65 -23.44 8.68
C GLY A 154 -15.05 -24.19 7.42
#